data_AF-A0A537FAW3-F1
#
_entry.id   AF-A0A537FAW3-F1
#
_cell.length_a   1.000
_cell.length_b   1.000
_cell.length_c   1.000
_cell.angle_alpha   90.00
_cell.angle_beta   90.00
_cell.angle_gamma   90.00
#
_symmetry.space_group_name_H-M   'P 1'
#
loop_
_entity.id
_entity.type
_entity.pdbx_description
1 polymer ?
#
loop_
_entity_poly.entity_id
_entity_poly.type
_entity_poly.pdbx_seq_one_letter_code
_entity_poly.pdbx_strand_id
1 'polypeptide(L)' 'MSASRFSEKELVNAHSHSSHNIEEVQKSPHSGCFSCLKIFSSSEVTEWLDDGTVVCPYCSVDSVLGSLS' A
#
# COMPACT_ATOMS: atom_id res chain seq x y z
N MET A 1 5.20 -27.00 -5.61
CA MET A 1 5.02 -25.57 -5.96
C MET A 1 3.79 -25.10 -5.22
N SER A 2 3.95 -24.20 -4.24
CA SER A 2 2.80 -23.73 -3.46
C SER A 2 1.90 -22.93 -4.39
N ALA A 3 0.63 -23.32 -4.52
CA ALA A 3 -0.36 -22.49 -5.18
C ALA A 3 -0.43 -21.14 -4.44
N SER A 4 -0.45 -20.03 -5.18
CA SER A 4 -0.77 -18.73 -4.62
C SER A 4 -2.13 -18.82 -3.94
N ARG A 5 -2.23 -18.30 -2.71
CA ARG A 5 -3.50 -18.24 -1.96
C ARG A 5 -4.48 -17.20 -2.54
N PHE A 6 -4.00 -16.35 -3.45
CA PHE A 6 -4.76 -15.27 -4.06
C PHE A 6 -4.90 -15.52 -5.56
N SER A 7 -6.10 -15.30 -6.09
CA SER A 7 -6.41 -15.22 -7.51
C SER A 7 -5.83 -13.97 -8.14
N GLU A 8 -5.64 -13.99 -9.45
CA GLU A 8 -5.20 -12.82 -10.22
C GLU A 8 -6.13 -11.61 -10.01
N LYS A 9 -7.45 -11.85 -9.93
CA LYS A 9 -8.44 -10.80 -9.67
C LYS A 9 -8.24 -10.14 -8.31
N GLU A 10 -7.96 -10.92 -7.27
CA GLU A 10 -7.67 -10.36 -5.93
C GLU A 10 -6.39 -9.52 -5.94
N LEU A 11 -5.36 -9.96 -6.66
CA LEU A 11 -4.11 -9.21 -6.79
C LEU A 11 -4.29 -7.90 -7.57
N VAL A 12 -5.04 -7.93 -8.68
CA VAL A 12 -5.37 -6.72 -9.45
C VAL A 12 -6.21 -5.75 -8.62
N ASN A 13 -7.19 -6.26 -7.86
CA ASN A 13 -7.98 -5.43 -6.96
C ASN A 13 -7.09 -4.78 -5.90
N ALA A 14 -6.29 -5.57 -5.18
CA ALA A 14 -5.37 -5.05 -4.16
C ALA A 14 -4.41 -4.01 -4.74
N HIS A 15 -3.85 -4.23 -5.93
CA HIS A 15 -2.95 -3.28 -6.58
C HIS A 15 -3.64 -1.93 -6.89
N SER A 16 -4.93 -1.93 -7.20
CA SER A 16 -5.67 -0.69 -7.46
C SER A 16 -5.76 0.24 -6.24
N HIS A 17 -5.62 -0.29 -5.02
CA HIS A 17 -5.57 0.48 -3.78
C HIS A 17 -4.20 1.11 -3.49
N SER A 18 -3.20 0.94 -4.37
CA SER A 18 -1.89 1.58 -4.23
C SER A 18 -1.75 2.89 -5.02
N SER A 19 -2.86 3.46 -5.51
CA SER A 19 -2.88 4.70 -6.28
C SER A 19 -3.98 5.62 -5.76
N HIS A 20 -3.72 6.93 -5.71
CA HIS A 20 -4.66 7.94 -5.19
C HIS A 20 -5.21 7.56 -3.79
N ASN A 21 -4.36 6.98 -2.94
CA ASN A 21 -4.79 6.20 -1.77
C ASN A 21 -4.49 6.86 -0.42
N ILE A 22 -4.09 8.15 -0.40
CA ILE A 22 -3.77 8.87 0.84
C ILE A 22 -4.89 8.80 1.89
N GLU A 23 -6.16 8.93 1.49
CA GLU A 23 -7.26 8.86 2.45
C GLU A 23 -7.42 7.47 3.08
N GLU A 24 -7.22 6.41 2.30
CA GLU A 24 -7.34 5.03 2.76
C GLU A 24 -6.20 4.68 3.72
N VAL A 25 -4.98 5.08 3.35
CA VAL A 25 -3.79 4.93 4.20
C VAL A 25 -3.98 5.69 5.51
N GLN A 26 -4.47 6.93 5.47
CA GLN A 26 -4.72 7.72 6.69
C GLN A 26 -5.81 7.11 7.60
N LYS A 27 -6.82 6.45 7.03
CA LYS A 27 -7.87 5.75 7.80
C LYS A 27 -7.39 4.41 8.34
N SER A 28 -6.36 3.82 7.74
CA SER A 28 -5.83 2.51 8.13
C SER A 28 -4.91 2.64 9.35
N PRO A 29 -5.02 1.77 10.37
CA PRO A 29 -4.09 1.77 11.50
C PRO A 29 -2.65 1.37 11.11
N HIS A 30 -2.52 0.48 10.13
CA HIS A 30 -1.22 0.04 9.61
C HIS A 30 -1.24 0.09 8.09
N SER A 31 -0.05 0.22 7.50
CA SER A 31 0.15 0.16 6.07
C SER A 31 1.36 -0.73 5.75
N GLY A 32 1.37 -1.30 4.55
CA GLY A 32 2.44 -2.17 4.09
C GLY A 32 2.91 -1.77 2.70
N CYS A 33 4.22 -1.90 2.45
CA CYS A 33 4.76 -1.77 1.11
C CYS A 33 4.97 -3.15 0.47
N PHE A 34 4.30 -3.44 -0.65
CA PHE A 34 4.44 -4.75 -1.32
C PHE A 34 5.72 -4.88 -2.16
N SER A 35 6.51 -3.80 -2.28
CA SER A 35 7.83 -3.81 -2.93
C SER A 35 8.95 -4.19 -1.94
N CYS A 36 9.05 -3.47 -0.80
CA CYS A 36 10.08 -3.76 0.22
C CYS A 36 9.61 -4.67 1.36
N LEU A 37 8.33 -5.07 1.33
CA LEU A 37 7.67 -5.99 2.27
C LEU A 37 7.65 -5.53 3.74
N LYS A 38 7.87 -4.23 3.99
CA LYS A 38 7.74 -3.66 5.33
C LYS A 38 6.29 -3.34 5.66
N ILE A 39 5.90 -3.65 6.89
CA ILE A 39 4.66 -3.21 7.53
C ILE A 39 5.04 -2.16 8.57
N PHE A 40 4.30 -1.06 8.60
CA PHE A 40 4.56 0.10 9.44
C PHE A 40 3.25 0.79 9.85
N SER A 41 3.31 1.69 10.82
CA SER A 41 2.17 2.53 11.18
C SER A 41 1.86 3.49 10.03
N SER A 42 0.59 3.63 9.65
CA SER A 42 0.24 4.58 8.59
C SER A 42 0.61 6.02 8.93
N SER A 43 0.75 6.34 10.23
CA SER A 43 1.24 7.64 10.69
C SER A 43 2.69 7.95 10.32
N GLU A 44 3.47 6.94 9.90
CA GLU A 44 4.86 7.13 9.44
C GLU A 44 4.93 7.64 7.99
N VAL A 45 3.82 7.60 7.25
CA VAL A 45 3.74 8.17 5.92
C VAL A 45 3.69 9.69 6.01
N THR A 46 4.70 10.34 5.44
CA THR A 46 4.80 11.80 5.39
C THR A 46 4.89 12.37 3.98
N GLU A 47 4.92 11.51 2.96
CA GLU A 47 5.13 11.88 1.57
C GLU A 47 4.10 11.19 0.67
N TRP A 48 3.62 11.95 -0.32
CA TRP A 48 2.67 11.51 -1.34
C TRP A 48 2.90 12.33 -2.62
N LEU A 49 2.54 11.75 -3.75
CA LEU A 49 2.57 12.40 -5.06
C LEU A 49 1.43 13.43 -5.20
N ASP A 50 1.50 14.25 -6.25
CA ASP A 50 0.49 15.29 -6.53
C ASP A 50 -0.93 14.75 -6.70
N ASP A 51 -1.06 13.48 -7.07
CA ASP A 51 -2.33 12.77 -7.26
C ASP A 51 -2.87 12.12 -5.97
N GLY A 52 -2.15 12.24 -4.85
CA GLY A 52 -2.50 11.63 -3.57
C GLY A 52 -2.06 10.17 -3.42
N THR A 53 -1.18 9.67 -4.28
CA THR A 53 -0.56 8.36 -4.11
C THR A 53 0.53 8.39 -3.04
N VAL A 54 0.44 7.51 -2.05
CA VAL A 54 1.38 7.46 -0.92
C VAL A 54 2.73 6.87 -1.30
N VAL A 55 3.80 7.50 -0.84
CA VAL A 55 5.18 7.03 -0.99
C VAL A 55 5.64 6.29 0.26
N CYS A 56 6.27 5.12 0.08
CA CYS A 56 6.79 4.35 1.20
C CYS A 56 7.95 5.08 1.91
N PRO A 57 7.89 5.27 3.24
CA PRO A 57 8.93 6.00 3.98
C PRO A 57 10.27 5.24 4.10
N TYR A 58 10.32 3.98 3.64
CA TYR A 58 11.49 3.11 3.79
C TYR A 58 12.26 2.86 2.50
N CYS A 59 11.59 2.91 1.35
CA CYS A 59 12.20 2.61 0.04
C CYS A 59 11.81 3.61 -1.05
N SER A 60 11.02 4.64 -0.72
CA SER A 60 10.67 5.74 -1.61
C SER A 60 9.96 5.33 -2.91
N VAL A 61 9.25 4.20 -2.89
CA VAL A 61 8.35 3.79 -3.98
C VAL A 61 6.89 3.92 -3.58
N ASP A 62 6.02 4.13 -4.57
CA ASP A 62 4.57 4.30 -4.52
C ASP A 62 3.81 2.95 -4.46
N SER A 63 4.33 2.00 -3.69
CA SER A 63 3.79 0.63 -3.61
C SER A 63 3.22 0.33 -2.23
N VAL A 64 2.44 1.26 -1.67
CA VAL A 64 1.88 1.18 -0.31
C VAL A 64 0.40 0.84 -0.35
N LEU A 65 -0.04 -0.06 0.54
CA LEU A 65 -1.43 -0.43 0.78
C LEU A 65 -1.78 -0.21 2.25
N GLY A 66 -2.96 0.35 2.51
CA GLY A 66 -3.52 0.44 3.86
C GLY A 66 -4.08 -0.91 4.31
N SER A 67 -4.10 -1.19 5.62
CA SER A 67 -4.67 -2.43 6.14
C SER A 67 -6.20 -2.55 5.98
N LEU A 68 -6.87 -1.48 5.54
CA LEU A 68 -8.31 -1.44 5.25
C LEU A 68 -8.63 -1.50 3.74
N SER A 69 -7.62 -1.73 2.89
CA SER A 69 -7.78 -1.94 1.43
C SER A 69 -8.49 -3.25 1.10
#